data_AF-A0A0Q0CX43-F1
#
_entry.id   AF-A0A0Q0CX43-F1
#
_cell.length_a   1.000
_cell.length_b   1.000
_cell.length_c   1.000
_cell.angle_alpha   90.00
_cell.angle_beta   90.00
_cell.angle_gamma   90.00
#
_symmetry.space_group_name_H-M   'P 1'
#
loop_
_entity.id
_entity.type
_entity.pdbx_description
1 polymer ?
#
loop_
_entity_poly.entity_id
_entity_poly.type
_entity_poly.pdbx_seq_one_letter_code
_entity_poly.pdbx_strand_id
1 'polypeptide(L)'
;MTTIVSVRRHGKVVMAGDGQVSLGNTVMKGNAKKVRRLYHGEVIAGFAGATADAFTLFERFEAQLEKHQGHLVRAAVELAKDWRTDRSLSRLEAMLAVANKDASLIITGNGDVVEPEDGLIAMGSGGAFAQAAARALLLKTDLSAREIAETSLHIAGDICVFTNHNITIEEQDLAG
;
A
#
# COMPACT_ATOMS: atom_id res chain seq x y z
N MET A 1 7.16 -4.29 11.38
CA MET A 1 6.60 -4.07 10.02
C MET A 1 5.52 -3.00 10.12
N THR A 2 5.25 -2.30 9.03
CA THR A 2 4.27 -1.20 8.87
C THR A 2 2.86 -1.73 8.68
N THR A 3 1.81 -0.91 8.83
CA THR A 3 0.46 -1.21 8.33
C THR A 3 0.05 -0.24 7.21
N ILE A 4 -0.30 -0.80 6.04
CA ILE A 4 -0.85 -0.07 4.88
C ILE A 4 -2.28 -0.56 4.63
N VAL A 5 -3.17 0.37 4.27
CA VAL A 5 -4.54 0.10 3.82
C VAL A 5 -4.81 0.87 2.53
N SER A 6 -5.44 0.25 1.54
CA SER A 6 -6.01 0.93 0.37
C SER A 6 -7.49 0.61 0.25
N VAL A 7 -8.32 1.62 0.01
CA VAL A 7 -9.77 1.51 -0.11
C VAL A 7 -10.21 2.19 -1.41
N ARG A 8 -10.88 1.43 -2.28
CA ARG A 8 -11.57 1.95 -3.47
C ARG A 8 -13.07 2.04 -3.19
N ARG A 9 -13.64 3.25 -3.18
CA ARG A 9 -15.07 3.46 -2.96
C ARG A 9 -15.56 4.76 -3.60
N HIS A 10 -16.76 4.72 -4.19
CA HIS A 10 -17.49 5.90 -4.70
C HIS A 10 -16.64 6.79 -5.63
N GLY A 11 -15.98 6.19 -6.63
CA GLY A 11 -15.20 6.98 -7.59
C GLY A 11 -13.92 7.59 -7.01
N LYS A 12 -13.42 7.10 -5.87
CA LYS A 12 -12.14 7.50 -5.27
C LYS A 12 -11.34 6.26 -4.83
N VAL A 13 -10.02 6.34 -4.92
CA VAL A 13 -9.10 5.40 -4.25
C VAL A 13 -8.26 6.17 -3.23
N VAL A 14 -8.15 5.61 -2.03
CA VAL A 14 -7.35 6.17 -0.93
C VAL A 14 -6.40 5.12 -0.45
N MET A 15 -5.13 5.49 -0.26
CA MET A 15 -4.16 4.65 0.42
C MET A 15 -3.63 5.38 1.64
N ALA A 16 -3.58 4.66 2.75
CA ALA A 16 -3.13 5.17 4.02
C ALA A 16 -2.10 4.22 4.64
N GLY A 17 -1.18 4.78 5.42
CA GLY A 17 -0.14 4.02 6.09
C GLY A 17 0.24 4.63 7.42
N ASP A 18 0.44 3.77 8.42
CA ASP A 18 0.92 4.17 9.74
C ASP A 18 2.39 4.63 9.70
N GLY A 19 2.82 5.35 10.73
CA GLY A 19 4.14 5.97 10.80
C GLY A 19 5.19 5.16 11.56
N GLN A 20 4.83 4.04 12.18
CA GLN A 20 5.71 3.34 13.10
C GLN A 20 6.80 2.52 12.39
N VAL A 21 8.03 2.69 12.84
CA VAL A 21 9.17 1.83 12.49
C VAL A 21 9.68 1.22 13.78
N SER A 22 9.70 -0.11 13.83
CA SER A 22 10.19 -0.87 14.99
C SER A 22 11.40 -1.71 14.60
N LEU A 23 12.38 -1.79 15.50
CA LEU A 23 13.52 -2.70 15.42
C LEU A 23 13.41 -3.71 16.56
N GLY A 24 13.10 -4.96 16.21
CA GLY A 24 12.64 -5.94 17.20
C GLY A 24 11.42 -5.40 17.94
N ASN A 25 11.52 -5.31 19.26
CA ASN A 25 10.43 -4.87 20.14
C ASN A 25 10.54 -3.37 20.52
N THR A 26 11.43 -2.61 19.90
CA THR A 26 11.67 -1.20 20.21
C THR A 26 11.17 -0.29 19.09
N VAL A 27 10.42 0.76 19.42
CA VAL A 27 10.02 1.80 18.47
C VAL A 27 11.21 2.69 18.15
N MET A 28 11.60 2.78 16.88
CA MET A 28 12.68 3.66 16.41
C MET A 28 12.19 5.03 15.93
N LYS A 29 11.05 5.06 15.23
CA LYS A 29 10.49 6.27 14.62
C LYS A 29 8.98 6.14 14.53
N GLY A 30 8.25 7.20 14.82
CA GLY A 30 6.78 7.21 14.81
C GLY A 30 6.14 7.89 13.60
N ASN A 31 6.90 8.56 12.73
CA ASN A 31 6.37 9.44 11.67
C ASN A 31 6.95 9.12 10.28
N ALA A 32 7.22 7.86 9.98
CA ALA A 32 7.65 7.47 8.64
C ALA A 32 6.52 7.72 7.63
N LYS A 33 6.87 8.27 6.46
CA LYS A 33 5.95 8.41 5.33
C LYS A 33 6.11 7.21 4.41
N LYS A 34 5.08 6.38 4.32
CA LYS A 34 5.17 5.07 3.66
C LYS A 34 4.22 4.90 2.49
N VAL A 35 3.36 5.89 2.31
CA VAL A 35 2.54 6.09 1.11
C VAL A 35 3.09 7.31 0.38
N ARG A 36 3.09 7.26 -0.95
CA ARG A 36 3.46 8.36 -1.82
C ARG A 36 2.77 8.26 -3.16
N ARG A 37 2.91 9.32 -3.95
CA ARG A 37 2.53 9.30 -5.36
C ARG A 37 3.74 9.00 -6.25
N LEU A 38 3.44 8.31 -7.34
CA LEU A 38 4.32 7.93 -8.44
C LEU A 38 3.67 8.38 -9.75
N TYR A 39 4.43 8.31 -10.85
CA TYR A 39 4.00 8.56 -12.22
C TYR A 39 3.16 9.84 -12.37
N HIS A 40 3.85 10.99 -12.28
CA HIS A 40 3.25 12.33 -12.37
C HIS A 40 2.08 12.59 -11.39
N GLY A 41 1.98 11.82 -10.31
CA GLY A 41 0.90 11.95 -9.35
C GLY A 41 -0.32 11.06 -9.61
N GLU A 42 -0.31 10.28 -10.70
CA GLU A 42 -1.44 9.48 -11.18
C GLU A 42 -1.47 8.05 -10.60
N VAL A 43 -0.43 7.64 -9.87
CA VAL A 43 -0.38 6.35 -9.18
C VAL A 43 -0.08 6.58 -7.70
N ILE A 44 -0.86 5.96 -6.82
CA ILE A 44 -0.58 5.93 -5.38
C ILE A 44 0.09 4.61 -5.06
N ALA A 45 1.18 4.67 -4.30
CA ALA A 45 1.94 3.50 -3.91
C ALA A 45 2.31 3.53 -2.42
N GLY A 46 2.28 2.36 -1.81
CA GLY A 46 2.64 2.13 -0.42
C GLY A 46 3.40 0.82 -0.27
N PHE A 47 4.12 0.68 0.83
CA PHE A 47 4.93 -0.52 1.08
C PHE A 47 4.83 -0.99 2.53
N ALA A 48 4.98 -2.30 2.72
CA ALA A 48 5.20 -2.90 4.02
C ALA A 48 6.52 -3.70 3.96
N GLY A 49 7.51 -3.27 4.72
CA GLY A 49 8.85 -3.85 4.69
C GLY A 49 9.90 -2.85 5.18
N ALA A 50 11.17 -3.14 4.90
CA ALA A 50 12.26 -2.21 5.18
C ALA A 50 12.19 -0.98 4.26
N THR A 51 12.52 0.19 4.80
CA THR A 51 12.47 1.44 4.04
C THR A 51 13.44 1.45 2.84
N ALA A 52 14.59 0.79 2.96
CA ALA A 52 15.58 0.72 1.88
C ALA A 52 15.05 -0.11 0.69
N ASP A 53 14.42 -1.25 0.96
CA ASP A 53 13.76 -2.08 -0.04
C ASP A 53 12.70 -1.27 -0.79
N ALA A 54 11.91 -0.50 -0.05
CA ALA A 54 10.84 0.32 -0.62
C ALA A 54 11.33 1.38 -1.60
N PHE A 55 12.40 2.10 -1.26
CA PHE A 55 12.98 3.09 -2.18
C PHE A 55 13.43 2.43 -3.49
N THR A 56 14.13 1.30 -3.38
CA THR A 56 14.58 0.53 -4.54
C THR A 56 13.41 0.08 -5.41
N LEU A 57 12.35 -0.45 -4.79
CA LEU A 57 11.18 -0.94 -5.49
C LEU A 57 10.35 0.18 -6.12
N PHE A 58 10.22 1.33 -5.46
CA PHE A 58 9.56 2.49 -6.04
C PHE A 58 10.31 3.03 -7.25
N GLU A 59 11.64 3.16 -7.20
CA GLU A 59 12.43 3.59 -8.36
C GLU A 59 12.28 2.63 -9.55
N ARG A 60 12.30 1.33 -9.28
CA ARG A 60 12.08 0.30 -10.31
C ARG A 60 10.66 0.37 -10.88
N PHE A 61 9.66 0.56 -10.02
CA PHE A 61 8.27 0.64 -10.47
C PHE A 61 7.98 1.91 -11.27
N GLU A 62 8.54 3.06 -10.86
CA GLU A 62 8.47 4.32 -11.60
C GLU A 62 9.00 4.13 -13.03
N ALA A 63 10.16 3.47 -13.18
CA ALA A 63 10.72 3.16 -14.49
C ALA A 63 9.82 2.26 -15.34
N GLN A 64 9.12 1.29 -14.72
CA GLN A 64 8.15 0.44 -15.42
C GLN A 64 6.89 1.22 -15.83
N LEU A 65 6.41 2.13 -14.98
CA LEU A 65 5.29 3.02 -15.31
C LEU A 65 5.63 3.93 -16.50
N GLU A 66 6.81 4.54 -16.51
CA GLU A 66 7.30 5.37 -17.62
C GLU A 66 7.40 4.56 -18.93
N LYS A 67 8.05 3.40 -18.89
CA LYS A 67 8.20 2.50 -20.05
C LYS A 67 6.86 2.02 -20.61
N HIS A 68 5.85 1.90 -19.75
CA HIS A 68 4.52 1.41 -20.10
C HIS A 68 3.45 2.49 -20.07
N GLN A 69 3.83 3.77 -20.17
CA GLN A 69 2.90 4.89 -20.32
C GLN A 69 1.76 4.89 -19.28
N GLY A 70 2.11 4.58 -18.03
CA GLY A 70 1.16 4.58 -16.92
C GLY A 70 0.22 3.37 -16.85
N HIS A 71 0.36 2.37 -17.72
CA HIS A 71 -0.46 1.15 -17.67
C HIS A 71 -0.15 0.32 -16.42
N LEU A 72 -0.90 0.56 -15.34
CA LEU A 72 -0.63 0.04 -13.99
C LEU A 72 -0.43 -1.48 -13.95
N VAL A 73 -1.41 -2.25 -14.47
CA VAL A 73 -1.36 -3.73 -14.44
C VAL A 73 -0.14 -4.25 -15.20
N ARG A 74 0.17 -3.65 -16.36
CA ARG A 74 1.33 -4.05 -17.17
C ARG A 74 2.64 -3.75 -16.46
N ALA A 75 2.79 -2.54 -15.93
CA ALA A 75 3.97 -2.15 -15.15
C ALA A 75 4.15 -3.05 -13.92
N ALA A 76 3.06 -3.42 -13.25
CA ALA A 76 3.09 -4.30 -12.07
C ALA A 76 3.59 -5.70 -12.42
N VAL A 77 3.10 -6.28 -13.53
CA VAL A 77 3.54 -7.58 -14.03
C VAL A 77 5.02 -7.56 -14.43
N GLU A 78 5.48 -6.50 -15.10
CA GLU A 78 6.89 -6.39 -15.49
C GLU A 78 7.80 -6.19 -14.27
N LEU A 79 7.39 -5.40 -13.27
CA LEU A 79 8.10 -5.30 -12.00
C LEU A 79 8.18 -6.67 -11.30
N ALA A 80 7.06 -7.41 -11.23
CA ALA A 80 7.04 -8.71 -10.57
C ALA A 80 8.00 -9.72 -11.23
N LYS A 81 8.12 -9.68 -12.57
CA LYS A 81 9.09 -10.48 -13.32
C LYS A 81 10.52 -10.07 -12.97
N ASP A 82 10.83 -8.77 -13.01
CA ASP A 82 12.16 -8.25 -12.66
C ASP A 82 12.53 -8.61 -11.22
N TRP A 83 11.59 -8.42 -10.28
CA TRP A 83 11.79 -8.70 -8.87
C TRP A 83 12.10 -10.18 -8.61
N ARG A 84 11.38 -11.08 -9.28
CA ARG A 84 11.60 -12.52 -9.15
C ARG A 84 12.92 -13.00 -9.79
N THR A 85 13.35 -12.37 -10.88
CA THR A 85 14.50 -12.84 -11.68
C THR A 85 15.82 -12.17 -11.31
N ASP A 86 15.79 -10.93 -10.84
CA ASP A 86 16.98 -10.22 -10.35
C ASP A 86 17.38 -10.73 -8.96
N ARG A 87 18.60 -11.27 -8.85
CA ARG A 87 19.15 -11.85 -7.61
C ARG A 87 19.21 -10.87 -6.44
N SER A 88 19.35 -9.57 -6.71
CA SER A 88 19.37 -8.54 -5.67
C SER A 88 17.96 -8.22 -5.19
N LEU A 89 17.01 -8.09 -6.11
CA LEU A 89 15.61 -7.80 -5.78
C LEU A 89 14.93 -8.98 -5.08
N SER A 90 15.23 -10.21 -5.46
CA SER A 90 14.61 -11.41 -4.88
C SER A 90 14.90 -11.61 -3.38
N ARG A 91 15.81 -10.80 -2.80
CA ARG A 91 16.14 -10.81 -1.37
C ARG A 91 15.35 -9.78 -0.56
N LEU A 92 14.65 -8.87 -1.23
CA LEU A 92 13.83 -7.87 -0.57
C LEU A 92 12.59 -8.55 0.00
N GLU A 93 12.29 -8.29 1.27
CA GLU A 93 11.16 -8.88 1.98
C GLU A 93 9.93 -7.97 1.99
N ALA A 94 10.04 -6.80 1.34
CA ALA A 94 8.94 -5.86 1.23
C ALA A 94 7.82 -6.38 0.32
N MET A 95 6.63 -5.84 0.53
CA MET A 95 5.50 -5.93 -0.38
C MET A 95 5.11 -4.52 -0.82
N LEU A 96 4.58 -4.39 -2.03
CA LEU A 96 4.03 -3.13 -2.55
C LEU A 96 2.52 -3.21 -2.70
N ALA A 97 1.83 -2.15 -2.28
CA ALA A 97 0.46 -1.84 -2.71
C ALA A 97 0.53 -0.69 -3.69
N VAL A 98 -0.12 -0.82 -4.85
CA VAL A 98 -0.16 0.22 -5.88
C VAL A 98 -1.59 0.37 -6.38
N ALA A 99 -2.03 1.60 -6.65
CA ALA A 99 -3.37 1.84 -7.15
C ALA A 99 -3.43 3.08 -8.02
N ASN A 100 -4.30 3.05 -9.02
CA ASN A 100 -4.65 4.20 -9.86
C ASN A 100 -6.16 4.20 -10.14
N LYS A 101 -6.60 4.97 -11.14
CA LYS A 101 -8.00 4.98 -11.59
C LYS A 101 -8.53 3.59 -12.00
N ASP A 102 -7.67 2.75 -12.56
CA ASP A 102 -8.05 1.47 -13.19
C ASP A 102 -8.08 0.30 -12.21
N ALA A 103 -7.05 0.14 -11.36
CA ALA A 103 -6.91 -1.06 -10.52
C ALA A 103 -6.22 -0.78 -9.17
N SER A 104 -6.36 -1.72 -8.23
CA SER A 104 -5.65 -1.74 -6.94
C SER A 104 -4.92 -3.07 -6.78
N LEU A 105 -3.59 -3.06 -6.79
CA LEU A 105 -2.76 -4.26 -6.89
C LEU A 105 -1.78 -4.40 -5.71
N ILE A 106 -1.53 -5.64 -5.32
CA ILE A 106 -0.43 -6.05 -4.45
C ILE A 106 0.65 -6.72 -5.32
N ILE A 107 1.91 -6.32 -5.13
CA ILE A 107 3.07 -6.90 -5.82
C ILE A 107 4.04 -7.46 -4.77
N THR A 108 4.48 -8.71 -4.96
CA THR A 108 5.39 -9.40 -4.04
C THR A 108 6.68 -9.86 -4.73
N GLY A 109 7.73 -10.10 -3.93
CA GLY A 109 9.01 -10.64 -4.40
C GLY A 109 8.95 -12.08 -4.95
N ASN A 110 7.85 -12.80 -4.72
CA ASN A 110 7.62 -14.12 -5.32
C ASN A 110 7.17 -14.03 -6.80
N GLY A 111 6.97 -12.81 -7.30
CA GLY A 111 6.48 -12.53 -8.64
C GLY A 111 4.96 -12.56 -8.77
N ASP A 112 4.23 -12.42 -7.65
CA ASP A 112 2.78 -12.37 -7.66
C ASP A 112 2.30 -10.94 -7.91
N VAL A 113 1.25 -10.80 -8.72
CA VAL A 113 0.45 -9.59 -8.88
C VAL A 113 -0.99 -9.95 -8.59
N VAL A 114 -1.53 -9.39 -7.51
CA VAL A 114 -2.85 -9.77 -6.99
C VAL A 114 -3.73 -8.54 -6.88
N GLU A 115 -4.92 -8.60 -7.46
CA GLU A 115 -5.99 -7.63 -7.23
C GLU A 115 -6.97 -8.20 -6.19
N PRO A 116 -7.07 -7.61 -4.99
CA PRO A 116 -7.99 -8.11 -3.98
C PRO A 116 -9.46 -7.86 -4.30
N GLU A 117 -10.32 -8.69 -3.73
CA GLU A 117 -11.77 -8.50 -3.74
C GLU A 117 -12.17 -7.20 -3.03
N ASP A 118 -13.35 -6.67 -3.38
CA ASP A 118 -13.95 -5.45 -2.80
C ASP A 118 -13.10 -4.18 -2.92
N GLY A 119 -12.01 -4.19 -3.70
CA GLY A 119 -11.11 -3.05 -3.85
C GLY A 119 -10.41 -2.65 -2.53
N LEU A 120 -10.22 -3.60 -1.62
CA LEU A 120 -9.60 -3.41 -0.30
C LEU A 120 -8.24 -4.10 -0.24
N ILE A 121 -7.18 -3.32 -0.03
CA ILE A 121 -5.86 -3.85 0.34
C ILE A 121 -5.62 -3.54 1.81
N ALA A 122 -5.10 -4.51 2.56
CA ALA A 122 -4.54 -4.27 3.88
C ALA A 122 -3.34 -5.21 4.09
N MET A 123 -2.21 -4.66 4.53
CA MET A 123 -0.96 -5.41 4.59
C MET A 123 -0.03 -4.92 5.68
N GLY A 124 0.87 -5.82 6.09
CA GLY A 124 1.88 -5.60 7.11
C GLY A 124 1.39 -5.90 8.54
N SER A 125 2.04 -5.35 9.57
CA SER A 125 1.95 -5.87 10.96
C SER A 125 0.54 -5.85 11.56
N GLY A 126 -0.21 -4.76 11.33
CA GLY A 126 -1.60 -4.59 11.74
C GLY A 126 -2.58 -4.84 10.60
N GLY A 127 -2.13 -5.39 9.47
CA GLY A 127 -2.92 -5.53 8.25
C GLY A 127 -4.22 -6.28 8.46
N ALA A 128 -4.21 -7.40 9.20
CA ALA A 128 -5.42 -8.19 9.46
C ALA A 128 -6.47 -7.42 10.29
N PHE A 129 -6.04 -6.62 11.28
CA PHE A 129 -6.95 -5.80 12.09
C PHE A 129 -7.57 -4.68 11.25
N ALA A 130 -6.73 -4.00 10.47
CA ALA A 130 -7.18 -2.95 9.56
C ALA A 130 -8.13 -3.51 8.48
N GLN A 131 -7.84 -4.69 7.94
CA GLN A 131 -8.69 -5.37 6.95
C GLN A 131 -10.07 -5.67 7.53
N ALA A 132 -10.13 -6.26 8.73
CA ALA A 132 -11.38 -6.60 9.38
C ALA A 132 -12.24 -5.35 9.63
N ALA A 133 -11.62 -4.28 10.14
CA ALA A 133 -12.28 -3.00 10.38
C ALA A 133 -12.78 -2.36 9.06
N ALA A 134 -11.90 -2.22 8.06
CA ALA A 134 -12.25 -1.62 6.78
C ALA A 134 -13.37 -2.38 6.07
N ARG A 135 -13.31 -3.72 6.07
CA ARG A 135 -14.36 -4.56 5.48
C ARG A 135 -15.70 -4.39 6.18
N ALA A 136 -15.73 -4.34 7.51
CA ALA A 136 -16.96 -4.11 8.25
C ALA A 136 -17.57 -2.73 7.91
N LEU A 137 -16.75 -1.69 7.83
CA LEU A 137 -17.19 -0.34 7.48
C LEU A 137 -17.69 -0.25 6.03
N LEU A 138 -17.01 -0.90 5.08
CA LEU A 138 -17.45 -0.99 3.68
C LEU A 138 -18.84 -1.63 3.57
N LEU A 139 -19.09 -2.69 4.34
CA LEU A 139 -20.34 -3.45 4.26
C LEU A 139 -21.52 -2.82 5.01
N LYS A 140 -21.26 -1.97 6.02
CA LYS A 140 -22.28 -1.56 6.99
C LYS A 140 -22.46 -0.05 7.12
N THR A 141 -21.74 0.75 6.35
CA THR A 141 -21.79 2.22 6.45
C THR A 141 -21.73 2.88 5.07
N ASP A 142 -22.08 4.16 5.00
CA ASP A 142 -21.92 5.01 3.82
C ASP A 142 -20.65 5.88 3.86
N LEU A 143 -19.73 5.56 4.76
CA LEU A 143 -18.46 6.30 4.92
C LEU A 143 -17.66 6.33 3.61
N SER A 144 -16.98 7.45 3.38
CA SER A 144 -16.07 7.63 2.25
C SER A 144 -14.84 6.70 2.34
N ALA A 145 -14.16 6.49 1.22
CA ALA A 145 -12.91 5.72 1.18
C ALA A 145 -11.87 6.23 2.19
N ARG A 146 -11.80 7.55 2.38
CA ARG A 146 -10.87 8.20 3.31
C ARG A 146 -11.22 7.90 4.75
N GLU A 147 -12.48 8.09 5.14
CA GLU A 147 -12.95 7.81 6.50
C GLU A 147 -12.74 6.34 6.87
N ILE A 148 -12.97 5.42 5.92
CA ILE A 148 -12.73 3.99 6.13
C ILE A 148 -11.25 3.70 6.32
N ALA A 149 -10.38 4.20 5.44
CA ALA A 149 -8.94 3.98 5.53
C ALA A 149 -8.37 4.51 6.86
N GLU A 150 -8.74 5.74 7.25
CA GLU A 150 -8.32 6.37 8.49
C GLU A 150 -8.83 5.62 9.73
N THR A 151 -10.14 5.32 9.78
CA THR A 151 -10.74 4.61 10.92
C THR A 151 -10.15 3.21 11.08
N SER A 152 -9.92 2.49 9.97
CA SER A 152 -9.36 1.15 10.01
C SER A 152 -7.92 1.11 10.55
N LEU A 153 -7.10 2.12 10.22
CA LEU A 153 -5.74 2.25 10.74
C LEU A 153 -5.72 2.67 12.20
N HIS A 154 -6.63 3.54 12.64
CA HIS A 154 -6.75 3.85 14.07
C HIS A 154 -7.11 2.60 14.89
N ILE A 155 -8.10 1.83 14.44
CA ILE A 155 -8.46 0.56 15.10
C ILE A 155 -7.27 -0.41 15.11
N ALA A 156 -6.51 -0.49 14.02
CA ALA A 156 -5.30 -1.31 13.99
C ALA A 156 -4.22 -0.80 14.95
N GLY A 157 -4.08 0.51 15.12
CA GLY A 157 -3.16 1.15 16.08
C GLY A 157 -3.56 0.92 17.54
N ASP A 158 -4.86 0.80 17.83
CA ASP A 158 -5.36 0.48 19.17
C ASP A 158 -5.06 -0.98 19.58
N ILE A 159 -4.87 -1.88 18.60
CA ILE A 159 -4.75 -3.32 18.83
C ILE A 159 -3.31 -3.81 18.61
N CYS A 160 -2.65 -3.36 17.55
CA CYS A 160 -1.35 -3.84 17.13
C CYS A 160 -0.23 -2.97 17.69
N VAL A 161 0.61 -3.54 18.56
CA VAL A 161 1.79 -2.87 19.14
C VAL A 161 2.82 -2.39 18.09
N PHE A 162 2.68 -2.81 16.83
CA PHE A 162 3.54 -2.41 15.72
C PHE A 162 2.89 -1.41 14.74
N THR A 163 1.74 -0.85 15.10
CA THR A 163 0.99 0.15 14.32
C THR A 163 0.69 1.34 15.23
N ASN A 164 0.82 2.58 14.74
CA ASN A 164 0.47 3.76 15.53
C ASN A 164 -0.56 4.65 14.84
N HIS A 165 -0.96 5.72 15.55
CA HIS A 165 -1.96 6.70 15.07
C HIS A 165 -1.36 7.82 14.20
N ASN A 166 -0.07 7.77 13.86
CA ASN A 166 0.52 8.77 12.98
C ASN A 166 0.35 8.32 11.53
N ILE A 167 -0.74 8.74 10.90
CA ILE A 167 -1.13 8.24 9.58
C ILE A 167 -0.68 9.20 8.47
N THR A 168 -0.21 8.64 7.37
CA THR A 168 -0.08 9.35 6.08
C THR A 168 -1.14 8.83 5.12
N ILE A 169 -1.77 9.73 4.36
CA ILE A 169 -2.87 9.41 3.46
C ILE A 169 -2.61 10.08 2.10
N GLU A 170 -2.77 9.31 1.03
CA GLU A 170 -2.83 9.79 -0.34
C GLU A 170 -4.16 9.36 -0.98
N GLU A 171 -4.72 10.19 -1.83
CA GLU A 171 -6.03 9.96 -2.45
C GLU A 171 -6.08 10.38 -3.92
N GLN A 172 -6.83 9.66 -4.73
CA GLN A 172 -7.00 9.94 -6.15
C GLN A 172 -8.46 9.78 -6.53
N ASP A 173 -9.00 10.82 -7.17
CA ASP A 173 -10.31 10.75 -7.81
C ASP A 173 -10.20 9.90 -9.07
N LEU A 174 -11.15 8.98 -9.26
CA LEU A 174 -11.21 8.06 -10.39
C LEU A 174 -11.93 8.69 -11.59
N ALA A 175 -12.63 9.80 -11.38
CA ALA A 175 -13.26 10.58 -12.43
C ALA A 175 -12.22 11.53 -13.07
N GLY A 176 -11.86 11.22 -14.31
CA GLY A 176 -11.11 12.07 -15.23
C GLY A 176 -11.69 11.93 -16.63
#